data_AF-A0A1E3K2R2-F1
#
_entry.id   AF-A0A1E3K2R2-F1
#
_cell.length_a   1.000
_cell.length_b   1.000
_cell.length_c   1.000
_cell.angle_alpha   90.00
_cell.angle_beta   90.00
_cell.angle_gamma   90.00
#
_symmetry.space_group_name_H-M   'P 1'
#
loop_
_entity.id
_entity.type
_entity.pdbx_description
1 polymer ?
#
loop_
_entity_poly.entity_id
_entity_poly.type
_entity_poly.pdbx_seq_one_letter_code
_entity_poly.pdbx_strand_id
1 'polypeptide(L)'
;MAELIEENKSLLRKVNAQQKIINAVSGDQGSSHADELRHQPFYPESATYEPKQEVAEQDAERGEQPDYLFTIREVYGTAPESPKLIFTQDTEAARRSLLAIVPTQYSHYLVRHHCKVLHWVHAVFHIPTFLSTHDGWIASIQRGQLTDQSYDFLSLYFAIISASLYFLDETEAMGLGLTKDAIKALPRLWFDISINCLHLGQYMVRSTIPILQTICVLPLVAHSFGMSAYLFSLLELAFNMAKDLNFHLLADESIYAASLGNVDSEMGKRIWTCLDVAHCMHPSISQPYALLYPTSRTSPPANVDDAHFSDTVPAISRPLYQTTGVTHLISMGQIASLYRGFNTEYNKETTTYARFLVAQKYGQKAGTILDSMPEHQPRPFEQYHPIVATGEAFDYRPWSRFLYSSLIPQCRIHFFRWFLRPAYGDDRFREARKICLQASREIIELRCRPIPPLYQKNWHVSVNTIMAATVIATELLHGGHEESVKVGFRTEINTAIEILRHTKTTNTIIPRGIELLQRIDFSG
;
A
#
# COMPACT_ATOMS: atom_id res chain seq x y z
N MET A 1 24.68 -1.60 -37.50
CA MET A 1 23.40 -2.17 -37.99
C MET A 1 23.35 -3.68 -37.82
N ALA A 2 24.39 -4.44 -38.22
CA ALA A 2 24.45 -5.89 -37.99
C ALA A 2 24.49 -6.29 -36.50
N GLU A 3 25.21 -5.55 -35.64
CA GLU A 3 25.24 -5.80 -34.19
C GLU A 3 23.87 -5.59 -33.51
N LEU A 4 23.17 -4.50 -33.84
CA LEU A 4 21.81 -4.21 -33.36
C LEU A 4 20.78 -5.29 -33.77
N ILE A 5 20.96 -5.90 -34.94
CA ILE A 5 20.12 -7.00 -35.41
C ILE A 5 20.42 -8.28 -34.60
N GLU A 6 21.69 -8.53 -34.27
CA GLU A 6 22.07 -9.72 -33.50
C GLU A 6 21.74 -9.58 -32.01
N GLU A 7 21.80 -8.37 -31.46
CA GLU A 7 21.34 -8.04 -30.12
C GLU A 7 19.81 -8.19 -30.00
N ASN A 8 19.05 -7.70 -30.99
CA ASN A 8 17.60 -7.92 -31.05
C ASN A 8 17.23 -9.41 -31.16
N LYS A 9 17.98 -10.20 -31.95
CA LYS A 9 17.76 -11.66 -32.02
C LYS A 9 18.11 -12.35 -30.70
N SER A 10 19.15 -11.90 -30.00
CA SER A 10 19.53 -12.39 -28.68
C SER A 10 18.43 -12.11 -27.65
N LEU A 11 17.88 -10.89 -27.66
CA LEU A 11 16.74 -10.50 -26.83
C LEU A 11 15.49 -11.33 -27.15
N LEU A 12 15.15 -11.49 -28.43
CA LEU A 12 14.05 -12.37 -28.86
C LEU A 12 14.24 -13.81 -28.42
N ARG A 13 15.46 -14.36 -28.49
CA ARG A 13 15.76 -15.72 -28.00
C ARG A 13 15.60 -15.83 -26.48
N LYS A 14 15.99 -14.82 -25.72
CA LYS A 14 15.84 -14.78 -24.25
C LYS A 14 14.39 -14.59 -23.82
N VAL A 15 13.64 -13.71 -24.49
CA VAL A 15 12.19 -13.53 -24.29
C VAL A 15 11.45 -14.82 -24.64
N ASN A 16 11.82 -15.49 -25.75
CA ASN A 16 11.27 -16.79 -26.11
C ASN A 16 11.67 -17.91 -25.15
N ALA A 17 12.85 -17.84 -24.53
CA ALA A 17 13.25 -18.78 -23.48
C ALA A 17 12.43 -18.57 -22.20
N GLN A 18 12.20 -17.32 -21.81
CA GLN A 18 11.28 -16.96 -20.72
C GLN A 18 9.85 -17.41 -21.04
N GLN A 19 9.37 -17.21 -22.28
CA GLN A 19 8.07 -17.67 -22.75
C GLN A 19 7.94 -19.20 -22.79
N LYS A 20 9.03 -19.92 -23.11
CA LYS A 20 9.06 -21.39 -23.04
C LYS A 20 8.97 -21.89 -21.59
N ILE A 21 9.61 -21.20 -20.65
CA ILE A 21 9.46 -21.50 -19.22
C ILE A 21 8.03 -21.18 -18.75
N ILE A 22 7.44 -20.06 -19.21
CA ILE A 22 6.02 -19.71 -18.99
C ILE A 22 5.09 -20.84 -19.45
N ASN A 23 5.33 -21.40 -20.64
CA ASN A 23 4.49 -22.45 -21.20
C ASN A 23 4.73 -23.82 -20.53
N ALA A 24 5.95 -24.11 -20.08
CA ALA A 24 6.27 -25.35 -19.37
C ALA A 24 5.69 -25.39 -17.94
N VAL A 25 5.51 -24.23 -17.30
CA VAL A 25 4.91 -24.11 -15.95
C VAL A 25 3.37 -24.07 -16.00
N SER A 26 2.77 -23.81 -17.17
CA SER A 26 1.31 -23.64 -17.32
C SER A 26 0.56 -24.90 -17.78
N GLY A 27 1.25 -26.03 -17.97
CA GLY A 27 0.64 -27.29 -18.42
C GLY A 27 0.70 -28.38 -17.34
N ASP A 28 -0.47 -28.98 -17.07
CA ASP A 28 -0.75 -30.14 -16.19
C ASP A 28 -0.84 -29.81 -14.67
N GLN A 29 -1.90 -30.13 -13.92
CA GLN A 29 -2.78 -31.29 -13.97
C GLN A 29 -4.24 -30.99 -13.56
N GLY A 30 -5.17 -31.76 -14.13
CA GLY A 30 -6.55 -31.85 -13.68
C GLY A 30 -6.80 -32.98 -12.67
N SER A 31 -7.80 -32.74 -11.83
CA SER A 31 -8.82 -33.69 -11.34
C SER A 31 -8.46 -34.76 -10.27
N SER A 32 -8.98 -34.52 -9.04
CA SER A 32 -10.06 -35.33 -8.39
C SER A 32 -9.80 -36.06 -7.05
N HIS A 33 -10.82 -35.91 -6.18
CA HIS A 33 -11.29 -36.69 -5.01
C HIS A 33 -10.62 -36.58 -3.62
N ALA A 34 -11.40 -36.04 -2.66
CA ALA A 34 -11.92 -36.73 -1.45
C ALA A 34 -12.56 -35.64 -0.53
N ASP A 35 -13.89 -35.55 -0.46
CA ASP A 35 -14.82 -36.18 0.50
C ASP A 35 -14.72 -35.73 1.97
N GLU A 36 -15.86 -35.19 2.40
CA GLU A 36 -16.51 -35.10 3.71
C GLU A 36 -15.72 -35.29 5.00
N LEU A 37 -15.79 -34.29 5.89
CA LEU A 37 -16.04 -34.47 7.32
C LEU A 37 -16.59 -33.16 7.92
N ARG A 38 -17.91 -33.14 8.18
CA ARG A 38 -18.59 -32.10 8.96
C ARG A 38 -18.34 -32.37 10.44
N HIS A 39 -17.74 -31.42 11.16
CA HIS A 39 -17.79 -31.36 12.62
C HIS A 39 -18.59 -30.13 13.07
N GLN A 40 -19.63 -30.38 13.87
CA GLN A 40 -20.45 -29.38 14.53
C GLN A 40 -19.62 -28.60 15.58
N PRO A 41 -19.81 -27.28 15.73
CA PRO A 41 -19.22 -26.56 16.84
C PRO A 41 -19.97 -26.83 18.14
N PHE A 42 -19.20 -27.20 19.16
CA PHE A 42 -19.63 -27.38 20.55
C PHE A 42 -19.72 -26.00 21.23
N TYR A 43 -20.90 -25.65 21.75
CA TYR A 43 -21.09 -24.48 22.61
C TYR A 43 -21.16 -24.95 24.08
N PRO A 44 -20.30 -24.46 24.99
CA PRO A 44 -20.55 -24.59 26.42
C PRO A 44 -21.46 -23.46 26.89
N GLU A 45 -22.46 -23.83 27.68
CA GLU A 45 -23.45 -22.97 28.29
C GLU A 45 -22.88 -21.98 29.34
N SER A 46 -23.63 -20.89 29.44
CA SER A 46 -23.60 -19.75 30.36
C SER A 46 -22.99 -19.92 31.75
N ALA A 47 -22.20 -18.91 32.14
CA ALA A 47 -22.12 -18.45 33.53
C ALA A 47 -22.71 -17.04 33.62
N THR A 48 -23.84 -16.93 34.31
CA THR A 48 -24.53 -15.68 34.62
C THR A 48 -23.75 -14.84 35.63
N TYR A 49 -23.44 -13.59 35.28
CA TYR A 49 -22.97 -12.57 36.22
C TYR A 49 -23.79 -11.30 35.99
N GLU A 50 -24.65 -10.96 36.94
CA GLU A 50 -25.34 -9.66 36.98
C GLU A 50 -24.54 -8.69 37.87
N PRO A 51 -24.24 -7.49 37.36
CA PRO A 51 -24.16 -6.31 38.20
C PRO A 51 -25.29 -5.34 37.84
N LYS A 52 -26.07 -4.98 38.86
CA LYS A 52 -27.01 -3.86 38.82
C LYS A 52 -26.26 -2.54 38.61
N GLN A 53 -26.68 -1.74 37.63
CA GLN A 53 -26.64 -0.28 37.71
C GLN A 53 -27.62 0.33 36.70
N GLU A 54 -28.73 0.85 37.25
CA GLU A 54 -29.64 1.76 36.57
C GLU A 54 -28.95 3.12 36.32
N VAL A 55 -29.45 3.83 35.29
CA VAL A 55 -29.16 5.22 34.87
C VAL A 55 -28.03 5.39 33.82
N ALA A 56 -28.25 4.89 32.59
CA ALA A 56 -27.60 5.40 31.35
C ALA A 56 -28.35 5.00 30.05
N GLU A 57 -29.66 4.75 30.10
CA GLU A 57 -30.35 3.91 29.10
C GLU A 57 -30.81 4.61 27.80
N GLN A 58 -30.47 5.87 27.54
CA GLN A 58 -30.92 6.56 26.31
C GLN A 58 -29.87 6.66 25.18
N ASP A 59 -28.59 6.41 25.44
CA ASP A 59 -27.50 6.57 24.44
C ASP A 59 -26.57 5.32 24.34
N ALA A 60 -26.88 4.20 24.99
CA ALA A 60 -26.08 2.98 24.90
C ALA A 60 -26.42 2.17 23.62
N GLU A 61 -25.55 2.26 22.61
CA GLU A 61 -25.74 1.63 21.30
C GLU A 61 -25.72 0.10 21.32
N ARG A 62 -26.69 -0.51 20.62
CA ARG A 62 -26.54 -1.82 19.98
C ARG A 62 -25.48 -1.71 18.89
N GLY A 63 -24.39 -2.47 18.99
CA GLY A 63 -23.25 -2.43 18.07
C GLY A 63 -23.53 -2.97 16.67
N GLU A 64 -24.38 -2.29 15.89
CA GLU A 64 -24.55 -2.57 14.46
C GLU A 64 -23.61 -1.71 13.62
N GLN A 65 -22.65 -2.34 12.92
CA GLN A 65 -21.73 -1.67 12.00
C GLN A 65 -22.50 -1.05 10.81
N PRO A 66 -22.07 0.09 10.25
CA PRO A 66 -22.68 0.65 9.05
C PRO A 66 -22.47 -0.28 7.85
N ASP A 67 -23.57 -0.73 7.24
CA ASP A 67 -23.61 -1.76 6.18
C ASP A 67 -22.67 -1.43 4.99
N TYR A 68 -22.58 -0.16 4.58
CA TYR A 68 -21.78 0.29 3.44
C TYR A 68 -20.26 0.12 3.62
N LEU A 69 -19.74 -0.03 4.85
CA LEU A 69 -18.31 -0.24 5.10
C LEU A 69 -17.87 -1.67 4.86
N PHE A 70 -18.80 -2.63 5.01
CA PHE A 70 -18.56 -4.02 4.64
C PHE A 70 -18.33 -4.12 3.13
N THR A 71 -19.14 -3.39 2.36
CA THR A 71 -19.13 -3.35 0.90
C THR A 71 -17.78 -2.84 0.34
N ILE A 72 -17.16 -1.82 0.95
CA ILE A 72 -15.84 -1.32 0.50
C ILE A 72 -14.72 -2.37 0.67
N ARG A 73 -14.82 -3.26 1.65
CA ARG A 73 -13.83 -4.32 1.85
C ARG A 73 -13.78 -5.29 0.67
N GLU A 74 -14.90 -5.49 -0.03
CA GLU A 74 -15.00 -6.39 -1.19
C GLU A 74 -14.05 -5.99 -2.32
N VAL A 75 -13.71 -4.71 -2.43
CA VAL A 75 -12.78 -4.20 -3.44
C VAL A 75 -11.38 -4.83 -3.30
N TYR A 76 -10.98 -5.17 -2.07
CA TYR A 76 -9.73 -5.86 -1.80
C TYR A 76 -9.76 -7.36 -2.15
N GLY A 77 -10.94 -7.91 -2.46
CA GLY A 77 -11.18 -9.32 -2.76
C GLY A 77 -11.69 -10.09 -1.53
N THR A 78 -12.62 -11.01 -1.77
CA THR A 78 -13.27 -11.84 -0.73
C THR A 78 -12.65 -13.24 -0.61
N ALA A 79 -11.99 -13.74 -1.66
CA ALA A 79 -11.26 -15.00 -1.66
C ALA A 79 -9.74 -14.75 -1.63
N PRO A 80 -8.98 -15.43 -0.77
CA PRO A 80 -7.52 -15.32 -0.79
C PRO A 80 -6.98 -15.96 -2.07
N GLU A 81 -6.43 -15.14 -2.97
CA GLU A 81 -5.53 -15.65 -4.00
C GLU A 81 -4.22 -16.06 -3.34
N SER A 82 -3.83 -17.32 -3.49
CA SER A 82 -2.54 -17.81 -3.02
C SER A 82 -1.44 -17.39 -4.01
N PRO A 83 -0.26 -16.97 -3.52
CA PRO A 83 0.86 -16.71 -4.40
C PRO A 83 1.24 -17.99 -5.13
N LYS A 84 1.57 -17.88 -6.42
CA LYS A 84 2.04 -19.02 -7.21
C LYS A 84 3.50 -19.29 -6.87
N LEU A 85 3.75 -20.30 -6.04
CA LEU A 85 5.11 -20.75 -5.75
C LEU A 85 5.66 -21.55 -6.93
N ILE A 86 6.66 -20.99 -7.61
CA ILE A 86 7.30 -21.62 -8.76
C ILE A 86 8.19 -22.78 -8.31
N PHE A 87 8.91 -22.60 -7.21
CA PHE A 87 9.76 -23.62 -6.58
C PHE A 87 9.27 -23.91 -5.17
N THR A 88 9.14 -25.19 -4.82
CA THR A 88 8.67 -25.61 -3.48
C THR A 88 9.80 -26.04 -2.55
N GLN A 89 11.02 -26.24 -3.08
CA GLN A 89 12.20 -26.69 -2.33
C GLN A 89 13.45 -25.93 -2.77
N ASP A 90 14.35 -25.69 -1.81
CA ASP A 90 15.70 -25.17 -2.09
C ASP A 90 16.55 -26.26 -2.75
N THR A 91 16.62 -26.23 -4.08
CA THR A 91 17.44 -27.13 -4.87
C THR A 91 18.39 -26.34 -5.75
N GLU A 92 19.51 -26.95 -6.13
CA GLU A 92 20.46 -26.36 -7.07
C GLU A 92 19.79 -25.97 -8.41
N ALA A 93 18.82 -26.78 -8.86
CA ALA A 93 18.04 -26.49 -10.07
C ALA A 93 17.14 -25.25 -9.91
N ALA A 94 16.50 -25.09 -8.75
CA ALA A 94 15.71 -23.91 -8.42
C ALA A 94 16.59 -22.65 -8.38
N ARG A 95 17.76 -22.72 -7.71
CA ARG A 95 18.74 -21.63 -7.68
C ARG A 95 19.18 -21.19 -9.07
N ARG A 96 19.60 -22.14 -9.92
CA ARG A 96 20.00 -21.85 -11.31
C ARG A 96 18.87 -21.22 -12.12
N SER A 97 17.65 -21.70 -11.95
CA SER A 97 16.48 -21.17 -12.64
C SER A 97 16.16 -19.74 -12.21
N LEU A 98 16.25 -19.43 -10.91
CA LEU A 98 16.07 -18.07 -10.39
C LEU A 98 17.13 -17.11 -10.96
N LEU A 99 18.40 -17.51 -10.95
CA LEU A 99 19.49 -16.71 -11.52
C LEU A 99 19.31 -16.49 -13.02
N ALA A 100 18.78 -17.49 -13.76
CA ALA A 100 18.51 -17.36 -15.18
C ALA A 100 17.35 -16.37 -15.50
N ILE A 101 16.46 -16.11 -14.54
CA ILE A 101 15.34 -15.18 -14.71
C ILE A 101 15.77 -13.71 -14.47
N VAL A 102 16.93 -13.48 -13.83
CA VAL A 102 17.46 -12.12 -13.58
C VAL A 102 17.63 -11.37 -14.90
N PRO A 103 16.91 -10.25 -15.12
CA PRO A 103 17.00 -9.46 -16.36
C PRO A 103 18.28 -8.60 -16.40
N THR A 104 19.44 -9.24 -16.48
CA THR A 104 20.76 -8.57 -16.42
C THR A 104 20.91 -7.38 -17.37
N GLN A 105 20.28 -7.41 -18.55
CA GLN A 105 20.32 -6.30 -19.50
C GLN A 105 19.57 -5.03 -19.04
N TYR A 106 18.53 -5.16 -18.21
CA TYR A 106 17.70 -4.03 -17.77
C TYR A 106 17.80 -3.78 -16.26
N SER A 107 18.48 -4.67 -15.52
CA SER A 107 18.60 -4.63 -14.06
C SER A 107 19.07 -3.28 -13.52
N HIS A 108 20.19 -2.76 -14.05
CA HIS A 108 20.72 -1.46 -13.64
C HIS A 108 19.72 -0.34 -13.83
N TYR A 109 19.02 -0.33 -14.96
CA TYR A 109 18.03 0.70 -15.28
C TYR A 109 16.84 0.62 -14.33
N LEU A 110 16.23 -0.56 -14.17
CA LEU A 110 15.05 -0.74 -13.32
C LEU A 110 15.35 -0.42 -11.85
N VAL A 111 16.47 -0.91 -11.32
CA VAL A 111 16.86 -0.64 -9.92
C VAL A 111 17.13 0.85 -9.69
N ARG A 112 17.82 1.53 -10.61
CA ARG A 112 18.06 2.99 -10.52
C ARG A 112 16.76 3.78 -10.68
N HIS A 113 15.87 3.33 -11.55
CA HIS A 113 14.53 3.89 -11.68
C HIS A 113 13.76 3.79 -10.36
N HIS A 114 13.79 2.64 -9.66
CA HIS A 114 13.18 2.49 -8.33
C HIS A 114 13.73 3.50 -7.33
N CYS A 115 15.06 3.54 -7.19
CA CYS A 115 15.74 4.40 -6.22
C CYS A 115 15.38 5.87 -6.40
N LYS A 116 15.13 6.28 -7.65
CA LYS A 116 14.81 7.65 -8.01
C LYS A 116 13.32 7.98 -7.96
N VAL A 117 12.48 7.10 -8.48
CA VAL A 117 11.08 7.41 -8.79
C VAL A 117 10.12 6.86 -7.72
N LEU A 118 10.50 5.80 -7.00
CA LEU A 118 9.59 5.06 -6.11
C LEU A 118 10.09 4.96 -4.67
N HIS A 119 11.41 5.01 -4.44
CA HIS A 119 11.98 4.79 -3.11
C HIS A 119 11.44 5.74 -2.06
N TRP A 120 11.19 7.01 -2.40
CA TRP A 120 10.63 8.01 -1.48
C TRP A 120 9.28 7.62 -0.85
N VAL A 121 8.54 6.69 -1.46
CA VAL A 121 7.25 6.21 -0.93
C VAL A 121 7.45 5.39 0.35
N HIS A 122 8.53 4.60 0.44
CA HIS A 122 8.74 3.63 1.52
C HIS A 122 10.08 3.82 2.27
N ALA A 123 11.13 4.28 1.59
CA ALA A 123 12.47 4.60 2.09
C ALA A 123 13.19 3.52 2.92
N VAL A 124 12.74 2.26 2.85
CA VAL A 124 13.14 1.18 3.77
C VAL A 124 14.53 0.58 3.58
N PHE A 125 15.26 0.92 2.52
CA PHE A 125 16.63 0.46 2.29
C PHE A 125 17.57 1.60 1.99
N HIS A 126 18.85 1.47 2.36
CA HIS A 126 19.85 2.49 2.14
C HIS A 126 20.36 2.40 0.69
N ILE A 127 20.04 3.40 -0.14
CA ILE A 127 20.30 3.38 -1.59
C ILE A 127 21.78 3.08 -1.91
N PRO A 128 22.79 3.77 -1.35
CA PRO A 128 24.19 3.50 -1.66
C PRO A 128 24.62 2.06 -1.35
N THR A 129 24.20 1.51 -0.21
CA THR A 129 24.53 0.13 0.19
C THR A 129 23.90 -0.89 -0.76
N PHE A 130 22.62 -0.69 -1.10
CA PHE A 130 21.91 -1.58 -2.01
C PHE A 130 22.51 -1.54 -3.42
N LEU A 131 22.77 -0.35 -3.97
CA LEU A 131 23.35 -0.19 -5.29
C LEU A 131 24.75 -0.80 -5.40
N SER A 132 25.60 -0.61 -4.38
CA SER A 132 26.93 -1.22 -4.34
C SER A 132 26.85 -2.75 -4.44
N THR A 133 25.96 -3.35 -3.63
CA THR A 133 25.72 -4.81 -3.63
C THR A 133 25.17 -5.30 -4.98
N HIS A 134 24.15 -4.60 -5.49
CA HIS A 134 23.51 -4.92 -6.77
C HIS A 134 24.49 -4.83 -7.95
N ASP A 135 25.23 -3.73 -8.07
CA ASP A 135 26.12 -3.50 -9.21
C ASP A 135 27.29 -4.50 -9.20
N GLY A 136 27.85 -4.81 -8.02
CA GLY A 136 28.85 -5.87 -7.87
C GLY A 136 28.31 -7.25 -8.25
N TRP A 137 27.07 -7.56 -7.86
CA TRP A 137 26.40 -8.82 -8.20
C TRP A 137 26.14 -8.96 -9.70
N ILE A 138 25.54 -7.96 -10.34
CA ILE A 138 25.26 -8.00 -11.78
C ILE A 138 26.55 -8.07 -12.60
N ALA A 139 27.59 -7.31 -12.23
CA ALA A 139 28.88 -7.38 -12.89
C ALA A 139 29.51 -8.78 -12.79
N SER A 140 29.30 -9.48 -11.67
CA SER A 140 29.78 -10.86 -11.48
C SER A 140 29.03 -11.85 -12.37
N ILE A 141 27.70 -11.74 -12.45
CA ILE A 141 26.89 -12.56 -13.38
C ILE A 141 27.34 -12.34 -14.84
N GLN A 142 27.57 -11.08 -15.25
CA GLN A 142 28.01 -10.75 -16.61
C GLN A 142 29.39 -11.34 -16.95
N ARG A 143 30.27 -11.51 -15.95
CA ARG A 143 31.56 -12.20 -16.11
C ARG A 143 31.44 -13.73 -16.07
N GLY A 144 30.23 -14.28 -15.97
CA GLY A 144 30.00 -15.74 -15.87
C GLY A 144 30.39 -16.32 -14.51
N GLN A 145 30.54 -15.49 -13.47
CA GLN A 145 30.83 -15.95 -12.12
C GLN A 145 29.52 -16.36 -11.46
N LEU A 146 29.47 -17.60 -10.95
CA LEU A 146 28.38 -18.04 -10.08
C LEU A 146 28.54 -17.33 -8.73
N THR A 147 27.79 -16.26 -8.54
CA THR A 147 27.67 -15.59 -7.24
C THR A 147 26.29 -15.87 -6.68
N ASP A 148 26.24 -16.71 -5.65
CA ASP A 148 25.01 -17.00 -4.93
C ASP A 148 24.68 -15.83 -4.01
N GLN A 149 23.62 -15.10 -4.35
CA GLN A 149 23.00 -14.17 -3.42
C GLN A 149 22.01 -14.89 -2.52
N SER A 150 21.82 -14.37 -1.31
CA SER A 150 20.81 -14.90 -0.40
C SER A 150 19.41 -14.75 -1.01
N TYR A 151 18.51 -15.66 -0.63
CA TYR A 151 17.09 -15.53 -1.00
C TYR A 151 16.49 -14.23 -0.47
N ASP A 152 16.94 -13.75 0.69
CA ASP A 152 16.56 -12.46 1.25
C ASP A 152 16.88 -11.31 0.27
N PHE A 153 18.11 -11.25 -0.26
CA PHE A 153 18.50 -10.24 -1.25
C PHE A 153 17.71 -10.39 -2.56
N LEU A 154 17.58 -11.62 -3.06
CA LEU A 154 16.82 -11.88 -4.29
C LEU A 154 15.36 -11.48 -4.15
N SER A 155 14.74 -11.72 -2.98
CA SER A 155 13.37 -11.30 -2.71
C SER A 155 13.21 -9.78 -2.83
N LEU A 156 14.12 -9.01 -2.22
CA LEU A 156 14.09 -7.56 -2.28
C LEU A 156 14.32 -7.05 -3.70
N TYR A 157 15.31 -7.62 -4.40
CA TYR A 157 15.60 -7.30 -5.78
C TYR A 157 14.39 -7.52 -6.70
N PHE A 158 13.73 -8.67 -6.62
CA PHE A 158 12.56 -8.98 -7.44
C PHE A 158 11.35 -8.10 -7.11
N ALA A 159 11.13 -7.75 -5.83
CA ALA A 159 10.13 -6.76 -5.45
C ALA A 159 10.40 -5.37 -6.06
N ILE A 160 11.67 -4.93 -6.02
CA ILE A 160 12.12 -3.65 -6.60
C ILE A 160 11.87 -3.61 -8.11
N ILE A 161 12.32 -4.61 -8.88
CA ILE A 161 12.15 -4.58 -10.34
C ILE A 161 10.70 -4.80 -10.76
N SER A 162 9.90 -5.53 -9.97
CA SER A 162 8.47 -5.67 -10.16
C SER A 162 7.77 -4.32 -10.06
N ALA A 163 8.00 -3.59 -8.97
CA ALA A 163 7.45 -2.25 -8.77
C ALA A 163 7.94 -1.28 -9.84
N SER A 164 9.23 -1.31 -10.16
CA SER A 164 9.84 -0.44 -11.17
C SER A 164 9.15 -0.58 -12.52
N LEU A 165 9.03 -1.80 -13.04
CA LEU A 165 8.42 -2.01 -14.36
C LEU A 165 6.90 -1.77 -14.32
N TYR A 166 6.22 -2.07 -13.21
CA TYR A 166 4.80 -1.73 -13.06
C TYR A 166 4.58 -0.22 -13.18
N PHE A 167 5.42 0.61 -12.55
CA PHE A 167 5.28 2.07 -12.57
C PHE A 167 5.88 2.72 -13.83
N LEU A 168 6.85 2.09 -14.51
CA LEU A 168 7.48 2.60 -15.72
C LEU A 168 6.49 2.97 -16.83
N ASP A 169 6.76 4.04 -17.57
CA ASP A 169 5.95 4.43 -18.73
C ASP A 169 6.07 3.37 -19.86
N GLU A 170 4.97 3.09 -20.57
CA GLU A 170 4.97 2.07 -21.62
C GLU A 170 5.94 2.41 -22.76
N THR A 171 6.03 3.69 -23.14
CA THR A 171 6.93 4.13 -24.21
C THR A 171 8.39 4.04 -23.78
N GLU A 172 8.69 4.39 -22.53
CA GLU A 172 10.02 4.24 -21.94
C GLU A 172 10.43 2.76 -21.84
N ALA A 173 9.53 1.89 -21.38
CA ALA A 173 9.76 0.45 -21.31
C ALA A 173 9.96 -0.18 -22.70
N MET A 174 9.19 0.25 -23.71
CA MET A 174 9.39 -0.17 -25.10
C MET A 174 10.72 0.32 -25.66
N GLY A 175 11.20 1.50 -25.24
CA GLY A 175 12.53 2.01 -25.55
C GLY A 175 13.67 1.14 -25.01
N LEU A 176 13.43 0.38 -23.93
CA LEU A 176 14.33 -0.66 -23.43
C LEU A 176 14.26 -1.96 -24.24
N GLY A 177 13.42 -2.06 -25.27
CA GLY A 177 13.25 -3.28 -26.06
C GLY A 177 12.27 -4.30 -25.45
N LEU A 178 11.47 -3.90 -24.45
CA LEU A 178 10.40 -4.75 -23.91
C LEU A 178 9.15 -4.70 -24.80
N THR A 179 8.53 -5.86 -25.03
CA THR A 179 7.25 -5.94 -25.74
C THR A 179 6.10 -5.53 -24.82
N LYS A 180 4.96 -5.13 -25.40
CA LYS A 180 3.75 -4.79 -24.62
C LYS A 180 3.27 -5.92 -23.72
N ASP A 181 3.38 -7.15 -24.19
CA ASP A 181 3.00 -8.34 -23.40
C ASP A 181 3.97 -8.56 -22.23
N ALA A 182 5.27 -8.37 -22.46
CA ALA A 182 6.27 -8.44 -21.40
C ALA A 182 6.05 -7.34 -20.34
N ILE A 183 5.75 -6.10 -20.74
CA ILE A 183 5.46 -4.98 -19.83
C ILE A 183 4.27 -5.30 -18.92
N LYS A 184 3.25 -6.01 -19.43
CA LYS A 184 2.07 -6.41 -18.66
C LYS A 184 2.33 -7.63 -17.76
N ALA A 185 3.10 -8.61 -18.23
CA ALA A 185 3.25 -9.90 -17.55
C ALA A 185 4.40 -9.93 -16.53
N LEU A 186 5.55 -9.32 -16.85
CA LEU A 186 6.76 -9.40 -16.05
C LEU A 186 6.62 -8.82 -14.64
N PRO A 187 5.90 -7.70 -14.39
CA PRO A 187 5.74 -7.19 -13.03
C PRO A 187 5.10 -8.22 -12.09
N ARG A 188 4.03 -8.90 -12.53
CA ARG A 188 3.39 -9.94 -11.73
C ARG A 188 4.31 -11.16 -11.55
N LEU A 189 5.01 -11.58 -12.61
CA LEU A 189 5.95 -12.69 -12.51
C LEU A 189 7.07 -12.42 -11.50
N TRP A 190 7.70 -11.24 -11.55
CA TRP A 190 8.75 -10.87 -10.60
C TRP A 190 8.20 -10.68 -9.17
N PHE A 191 6.96 -10.23 -9.02
CA PHE A 191 6.29 -10.25 -7.72
C PHE A 191 6.15 -11.68 -7.18
N ASP A 192 5.65 -12.62 -7.98
CA ASP A 192 5.49 -14.02 -7.56
C ASP A 192 6.85 -14.66 -7.23
N ILE A 193 7.91 -14.34 -8.00
CA ILE A 193 9.28 -14.77 -7.72
C ILE A 193 9.80 -14.18 -6.41
N SER A 194 9.55 -12.89 -6.15
CA SER A 194 9.92 -12.25 -4.87
C SER A 194 9.32 -13.01 -3.69
N ILE A 195 8.04 -13.37 -3.77
CA ILE A 195 7.37 -14.19 -2.74
C ILE A 195 8.01 -15.58 -2.67
N ASN A 196 8.27 -16.21 -3.81
CA ASN A 196 8.91 -17.53 -3.83
C ASN A 196 10.30 -17.51 -3.18
N CYS A 197 11.09 -16.46 -3.38
CA CYS A 197 12.34 -16.24 -2.65
C CYS A 197 12.12 -16.08 -1.14
N LEU A 198 11.09 -15.37 -0.67
CA LEU A 198 10.78 -15.32 0.76
C LEU A 198 10.55 -16.74 1.33
N HIS A 199 9.76 -17.56 0.63
CA HIS A 199 9.50 -18.95 1.04
C HIS A 199 10.76 -19.81 1.07
N LEU A 200 11.61 -19.73 0.03
CA LEU A 200 12.89 -20.44 -0.02
C LEU A 200 13.87 -19.94 1.07
N GLY A 201 13.79 -18.66 1.44
CA GLY A 201 14.51 -18.05 2.55
C GLY A 201 13.94 -18.36 3.94
N GLN A 202 12.85 -19.13 4.02
CA GLN A 202 12.18 -19.53 5.27
C GLN A 202 11.79 -18.34 6.15
N TYR A 203 11.27 -17.26 5.53
CA TYR A 203 10.99 -16.00 6.21
C TYR A 203 10.09 -16.12 7.46
N MET A 204 9.21 -17.13 7.53
CA MET A 204 8.32 -17.33 8.69
C MET A 204 9.05 -17.74 9.97
N VAL A 205 10.30 -18.20 9.89
CA VAL A 205 11.11 -18.59 11.06
C VAL A 205 12.39 -17.76 11.21
N ARG A 206 12.70 -16.93 10.21
CA ARG A 206 13.92 -16.11 10.19
C ARG A 206 13.59 -14.67 9.84
N SER A 207 13.78 -13.79 10.82
CA SER A 207 13.62 -12.34 10.66
C SER A 207 14.95 -11.71 10.23
N THR A 208 14.97 -11.05 9.07
CA THR A 208 16.11 -10.25 8.60
C THR A 208 15.64 -8.92 8.03
N ILE A 209 16.54 -7.92 8.02
CA ILE A 209 16.26 -6.60 7.44
C ILE A 209 15.80 -6.71 5.97
N PRO A 210 16.49 -7.44 5.06
CA PRO A 210 16.06 -7.49 3.67
C PRO A 210 14.70 -8.15 3.47
N ILE A 211 14.34 -9.15 4.29
CA ILE A 211 12.98 -9.72 4.28
C ILE A 211 11.93 -8.67 4.63
N LEU A 212 12.14 -7.91 5.71
CA LEU A 212 11.22 -6.83 6.09
C LEU A 212 11.15 -5.73 5.02
N GLN A 213 12.29 -5.39 4.41
CA GLN A 213 12.35 -4.44 3.29
C GLN A 213 11.52 -4.93 2.11
N THR A 214 11.64 -6.20 1.73
CA THR A 214 10.82 -6.82 0.69
C THR A 214 9.35 -6.65 1.00
N ILE A 215 8.92 -7.03 2.21
CA ILE A 215 7.51 -6.94 2.63
C ILE A 215 7.01 -5.49 2.63
N CYS A 216 7.86 -4.50 2.91
CA CYS A 216 7.50 -3.09 2.83
C CYS A 216 7.41 -2.55 1.39
N VAL A 217 8.10 -3.16 0.42
CA VAL A 217 8.08 -2.75 -1.00
C VAL A 217 6.89 -3.36 -1.76
N LEU A 218 6.52 -4.61 -1.45
CA LEU A 218 5.43 -5.33 -2.13
C LEU A 218 4.07 -4.59 -2.18
N PRO A 219 3.64 -3.80 -1.17
CA PRO A 219 2.42 -3.00 -1.20
C PRO A 219 2.29 -2.04 -2.40
N LEU A 220 3.40 -1.64 -3.02
CA LEU A 220 3.37 -0.80 -4.23
C LEU A 220 2.57 -1.44 -5.37
N VAL A 221 2.56 -2.77 -5.46
CA VAL A 221 1.95 -3.51 -6.59
C VAL A 221 0.99 -4.62 -6.17
N ALA A 222 1.10 -5.19 -4.97
CA ALA A 222 0.34 -6.38 -4.58
C ALA A 222 -1.19 -6.17 -4.64
N HIS A 223 -1.66 -5.02 -4.18
CA HIS A 223 -3.08 -4.65 -4.24
C HIS A 223 -3.60 -4.60 -5.67
N SER A 224 -2.79 -4.08 -6.59
CA SER A 224 -3.10 -4.02 -8.03
C SER A 224 -3.09 -5.40 -8.68
N PHE A 225 -2.39 -6.38 -8.10
CA PHE A 225 -2.33 -7.76 -8.57
C PHE A 225 -3.37 -8.69 -7.92
N GLY A 226 -4.30 -8.16 -7.13
CA GLY A 226 -5.34 -8.96 -6.46
C GLY A 226 -4.90 -9.63 -5.17
N MET A 227 -3.67 -9.36 -4.71
CA MET A 227 -3.03 -10.05 -3.58
C MET A 227 -3.26 -9.34 -2.23
N SER A 228 -4.33 -8.54 -2.10
CA SER A 228 -4.56 -7.73 -0.89
C SER A 228 -4.70 -8.58 0.38
N ALA A 229 -5.50 -9.65 0.34
CA ALA A 229 -5.70 -10.52 1.50
C ALA A 229 -4.40 -11.19 1.96
N TYR A 230 -3.63 -11.71 1.01
CA TYR A 230 -2.30 -12.27 1.26
C TYR A 230 -1.35 -11.21 1.84
N LEU A 231 -1.31 -10.02 1.24
CA LEU A 231 -0.46 -8.92 1.70
C LEU A 231 -0.80 -8.51 3.14
N PHE A 232 -2.08 -8.44 3.50
CA PHE A 232 -2.48 -8.12 4.86
C PHE A 232 -1.94 -9.11 5.88
N SER A 233 -2.06 -10.43 5.63
CA SER A 233 -1.43 -11.44 6.48
C SER A 233 0.09 -11.32 6.52
N LEU A 234 0.72 -11.04 5.39
CA LEU A 234 2.16 -10.88 5.28
C LEU A 234 2.68 -9.66 6.06
N LEU A 235 1.94 -8.55 6.04
CA LEU A 235 2.26 -7.34 6.80
C LEU A 235 2.15 -7.58 8.32
N GLU A 236 1.09 -8.24 8.79
CA GLU A 236 0.95 -8.60 10.21
C GLU A 236 2.09 -9.53 10.68
N LEU A 237 2.49 -10.47 9.84
CA LEU A 237 3.67 -11.29 10.11
C LEU A 237 4.94 -10.43 10.17
N ALA A 238 5.15 -9.51 9.22
CA ALA A 238 6.29 -8.60 9.23
C ALA A 238 6.35 -7.71 10.47
N PHE A 239 5.21 -7.28 11.02
CA PHE A 239 5.17 -6.60 12.32
C PHE A 239 5.72 -7.46 13.46
N ASN A 240 5.36 -8.74 13.49
CA ASN A 240 5.89 -9.67 14.47
C ASN A 240 7.40 -9.87 14.28
N MET A 241 7.84 -10.06 13.04
CA MET A 241 9.26 -10.20 12.71
C MET A 241 10.08 -8.94 13.06
N ALA A 242 9.53 -7.74 12.85
CA ALA A 242 10.17 -6.49 13.25
C ALA A 242 10.27 -6.35 14.78
N LYS A 243 9.33 -6.91 15.53
CA LYS A 243 9.43 -7.00 17.00
C LYS A 243 10.51 -7.98 17.44
N ASP A 244 10.68 -9.10 16.74
CA ASP A 244 11.78 -10.05 17.01
C ASP A 244 13.16 -9.40 16.79
N LEU A 245 13.24 -8.45 15.85
CA LEU A 245 14.40 -7.59 15.64
C LEU A 245 14.41 -6.34 16.53
N ASN A 246 13.58 -6.27 17.56
CA ASN A 246 13.51 -5.15 18.51
C ASN A 246 13.33 -3.76 17.88
N PHE A 247 12.76 -3.66 16.66
CA PHE A 247 12.59 -2.36 16.00
C PHE A 247 11.63 -1.44 16.73
N HIS A 248 10.68 -2.01 17.48
CA HIS A 248 9.78 -1.31 18.41
C HIS A 248 10.49 -0.61 19.59
N LEU A 249 11.79 -0.84 19.78
CA LEU A 249 12.64 -0.29 20.86
C LEU A 249 13.76 0.62 20.34
N LEU A 250 13.77 0.97 19.04
CA LEU A 250 14.80 1.82 18.43
C LEU A 250 14.66 3.30 18.80
N ALA A 251 14.90 3.63 20.05
CA ALA A 251 15.02 5.01 20.52
C ALA A 251 16.38 5.61 20.13
N ASP A 252 16.40 6.92 19.87
CA ASP A 252 17.64 7.67 19.66
C ASP A 252 18.60 7.49 20.84
N GLU A 253 19.91 7.39 20.54
CA GLU A 253 20.98 7.22 21.53
C GLU A 253 20.88 5.95 22.39
N SER A 254 19.97 5.01 22.08
CA SER A 254 19.89 3.74 22.79
C SER A 254 21.11 2.84 22.51
N ILE A 255 21.51 2.06 23.52
CA ILE A 255 22.60 1.08 23.39
C ILE A 255 22.32 0.10 22.24
N TYR A 256 21.04 -0.28 22.08
CA TYR A 256 20.63 -1.16 21.00
C TYR A 256 20.82 -0.52 19.62
N ALA A 257 20.37 0.73 19.44
CA ALA A 257 20.60 1.47 18.20
C ALA A 257 22.09 1.60 17.86
N ALA A 258 22.93 1.90 18.85
CA ALA A 258 24.38 1.97 18.66
C ALA A 258 24.99 0.62 18.26
N SER A 259 24.45 -0.50 18.76
CA SER A 259 24.95 -1.84 18.44
C SER A 259 24.67 -2.30 17.00
N LEU A 260 23.66 -1.73 16.34
CA LEU A 260 23.33 -2.02 14.94
C LEU A 260 24.20 -1.25 13.93
N GLY A 261 24.79 -0.13 14.34
CA GLY A 261 25.39 0.84 13.43
C GLY A 261 24.37 1.84 12.89
N ASN A 262 24.85 2.93 12.31
CA ASN A 262 24.01 4.05 11.90
C ASN A 262 23.04 3.67 10.78
N VAL A 263 23.48 2.86 9.81
CA VAL A 263 22.65 2.50 8.65
C VAL A 263 21.51 1.59 9.08
N ASP A 264 21.82 0.47 9.73
CA ASP A 264 20.79 -0.50 10.11
C ASP A 264 19.85 0.02 11.20
N SER A 265 20.34 0.89 12.10
CA SER A 265 19.48 1.59 13.06
C SER A 265 18.44 2.49 12.35
N GLU A 266 18.87 3.30 11.39
CA GLU A 266 17.98 4.15 10.61
C GLU A 266 17.03 3.34 9.73
N MET A 267 17.51 2.26 9.09
CA MET A 267 16.65 1.35 8.32
C MET A 267 15.60 0.69 9.21
N GLY A 268 15.94 0.30 10.43
CA GLY A 268 14.99 -0.24 11.40
C GLY A 268 13.87 0.75 11.74
N LYS A 269 14.19 2.03 11.94
CA LYS A 269 13.17 3.09 12.18
C LYS A 269 12.26 3.30 10.97
N ARG A 270 12.83 3.32 9.75
CA ARG A 270 12.07 3.49 8.51
C ARG A 270 11.17 2.29 8.23
N ILE A 271 11.68 1.07 8.40
CA ILE A 271 10.89 -0.18 8.30
C ILE A 271 9.76 -0.18 9.32
N TRP A 272 10.06 0.13 10.59
CA TRP A 272 9.04 0.22 11.64
C TRP A 272 7.93 1.20 11.27
N THR A 273 8.30 2.40 10.82
CA THR A 273 7.35 3.44 10.41
C THR A 273 6.53 3.00 9.18
N CYS A 274 7.16 2.37 8.19
CA CYS A 274 6.48 1.88 7.00
C CYS A 274 5.44 0.79 7.34
N LEU A 275 5.81 -0.16 8.20
CA LEU A 275 4.89 -1.16 8.72
C LEU A 275 3.75 -0.47 9.49
N ASP A 276 4.08 0.43 10.42
CA ASP A 276 3.13 1.20 11.24
C ASP A 276 2.07 1.92 10.40
N VAL A 277 2.48 2.54 9.29
CA VAL A 277 1.58 3.12 8.28
C VAL A 277 0.68 2.06 7.67
N ALA A 278 1.24 0.94 7.19
CA ALA A 278 0.48 -0.12 6.53
C ALA A 278 -0.59 -0.74 7.45
N HIS A 279 -0.29 -0.96 8.73
CA HIS A 279 -1.25 -1.47 9.71
C HIS A 279 -2.38 -0.48 9.98
N CYS A 280 -2.06 0.80 10.17
CA CYS A 280 -3.10 1.81 10.44
C CYS A 280 -4.06 2.02 9.25
N MET A 281 -3.58 1.79 8.03
CA MET A 281 -4.39 1.86 6.81
C MET A 281 -5.13 0.55 6.51
N HIS A 282 -4.95 -0.50 7.32
CA HIS A 282 -5.63 -1.77 7.14
C HIS A 282 -7.16 -1.61 7.33
N PRO A 283 -8.01 -2.19 6.46
CA PRO A 283 -9.46 -2.04 6.55
C PRO A 283 -10.09 -2.51 7.88
N SER A 284 -9.49 -3.50 8.55
CA SER A 284 -9.98 -3.97 9.87
C SER A 284 -9.58 -3.07 11.04
N ILE A 285 -8.45 -2.35 10.93
CA ILE A 285 -8.03 -1.35 11.93
C ILE A 285 -8.86 -0.08 11.80
N SER A 286 -9.41 0.12 10.62
CA SER A 286 -10.40 1.14 10.30
C SER A 286 -11.81 0.75 10.77
N GLN A 287 -11.99 -0.12 11.77
CA GLN A 287 -13.30 -0.50 12.32
C GLN A 287 -13.43 -0.03 13.78
N PRO A 288 -14.66 0.19 14.29
CA PRO A 288 -14.85 0.52 15.69
C PRO A 288 -14.34 -0.66 16.52
N TYR A 289 -13.73 -0.36 17.68
CA TYR A 289 -13.18 -1.40 18.56
C TYR A 289 -12.02 -2.20 17.94
N ALA A 290 -11.26 -1.62 17.01
CA ALA A 290 -10.00 -2.20 16.54
C ALA A 290 -9.08 -2.53 17.74
N LEU A 291 -8.37 -3.67 17.64
CA LEU A 291 -7.36 -4.05 18.64
C LEU A 291 -6.27 -2.98 18.70
N LEU A 292 -6.01 -2.47 19.89
CA LEU A 292 -5.00 -1.45 20.14
C LEU A 292 -3.77 -2.09 20.79
N TYR A 293 -2.63 -2.00 20.11
CA TYR A 293 -1.34 -2.41 20.68
C TYR A 293 -0.70 -1.27 21.47
N PRO A 294 0.10 -1.58 22.51
CA PRO A 294 0.89 -0.57 23.23
C PRO A 294 1.80 0.23 22.30
N THR A 295 2.09 1.48 22.67
CA THR A 295 2.95 2.36 21.88
C THR A 295 4.39 1.86 21.85
N SER A 296 5.01 1.86 20.66
CA SER A 296 6.45 1.61 20.49
C SER A 296 7.28 2.72 21.14
N ARG A 297 8.54 2.41 21.44
CA ARG A 297 9.56 3.39 21.90
C ARG A 297 10.47 3.87 20.78
N THR A 298 10.24 3.42 19.56
CA THR A 298 10.97 3.81 18.35
C THR A 298 10.88 5.31 18.12
N SER A 299 12.03 5.97 17.97
CA SER A 299 12.10 7.34 17.50
C SER A 299 11.64 7.46 16.04
N PRO A 300 11.10 8.61 15.61
CA PRO A 300 10.83 8.85 14.20
C PRO A 300 12.09 8.68 13.33
N PRO A 301 11.95 8.28 12.05
CA PRO A 301 13.07 8.27 11.11
C PRO A 301 13.73 9.64 10.96
N ALA A 302 15.02 9.67 10.66
CA ALA A 302 15.71 10.90 10.36
C ALA A 302 15.31 11.44 8.98
N ASN A 303 15.02 12.75 8.90
CA ASN A 303 14.76 13.43 7.63
C ASN A 303 16.09 13.74 6.92
N VAL A 304 16.69 12.73 6.30
CA VAL A 304 18.02 12.81 5.68
C VAL A 304 18.07 11.99 4.39
N ASP A 305 18.75 12.52 3.37
CA ASP A 305 19.00 11.74 2.15
C ASP A 305 20.10 10.70 2.40
N ASP A 306 19.93 9.52 1.81
CA ASP A 306 20.84 8.38 1.98
C ASP A 306 22.30 8.68 1.61
N ALA A 307 22.55 9.61 0.68
CA ALA A 307 23.91 10.00 0.33
C ALA A 307 24.69 10.72 1.47
N HIS A 308 24.00 11.16 2.53
CA HIS A 308 24.60 11.99 3.59
C HIS A 308 24.87 11.25 4.89
N PHE A 309 24.67 9.92 4.95
CA PHE A 309 25.02 9.12 6.13
C PHE A 309 25.56 7.74 5.74
N SER A 310 26.21 7.10 6.70
CA SER A 310 26.83 5.77 6.56
C SER A 310 27.13 5.21 7.95
N ASP A 311 27.68 3.99 8.06
CA ASP A 311 28.07 3.47 9.38
C ASP A 311 29.17 4.29 10.07
N THR A 312 29.89 5.13 9.33
CA THR A 312 30.88 6.06 9.88
C THR A 312 30.36 7.49 10.04
N VAL A 313 29.21 7.83 9.46
CA VAL A 313 28.61 9.18 9.48
C VAL A 313 27.17 9.08 9.96
N PRO A 314 26.81 9.68 11.12
CA PRO A 314 25.46 9.53 11.67
C PRO A 314 24.37 10.16 10.80
N ALA A 315 23.15 9.61 10.89
CA ALA A 315 21.97 10.15 10.24
C ALA A 315 21.48 11.42 10.98
N ILE A 316 21.87 12.60 10.49
CA ILE A 316 21.46 13.89 11.08
C ILE A 316 20.19 14.39 10.39
N SER A 317 19.10 14.45 11.16
CA SER A 317 17.79 14.88 10.65
C SER A 317 17.78 16.37 10.29
N ARG A 318 17.32 16.70 9.08
CA ARG A 318 17.05 18.08 8.65
C ARG A 318 15.67 18.53 9.13
N PRO A 319 15.44 19.85 9.32
CA PRO A 319 14.11 20.37 9.60
C PRO A 319 13.09 19.93 8.52
N LEU A 320 11.85 19.63 8.92
CA LEU A 320 10.83 19.08 8.01
C LEU A 320 10.39 20.01 6.87
N TYR A 321 10.65 21.32 6.98
CA TYR A 321 10.46 22.25 5.88
C TYR A 321 11.51 22.08 4.76
N GLN A 322 12.60 21.36 5.01
CA GLN A 322 13.58 20.93 4.01
C GLN A 322 13.27 19.49 3.61
N THR A 323 12.69 19.32 2.42
CA THR A 323 12.31 18.00 1.92
C THR A 323 13.52 17.12 1.59
N THR A 324 13.41 15.84 1.90
CA THR A 324 14.35 14.76 1.59
C THR A 324 13.57 13.54 1.10
N GLY A 325 14.25 12.52 0.60
CA GLY A 325 13.61 11.25 0.20
C GLY A 325 12.75 10.59 1.30
N VAL A 326 12.91 10.96 2.58
CA VAL A 326 12.21 10.33 3.72
C VAL A 326 11.03 11.17 4.23
N THR A 327 10.91 12.45 3.83
CA THR A 327 9.90 13.36 4.38
C THR A 327 8.47 12.85 4.19
N HIS A 328 8.18 12.19 3.07
CA HIS A 328 6.88 11.57 2.82
C HIS A 328 6.57 10.44 3.80
N LEU A 329 7.53 9.53 4.05
CA LEU A 329 7.36 8.45 5.03
C LEU A 329 7.11 9.01 6.44
N ILE A 330 7.86 10.04 6.84
CA ILE A 330 7.68 10.70 8.15
C ILE A 330 6.27 11.28 8.27
N SER A 331 5.80 11.97 7.23
CA SER A 331 4.44 12.52 7.16
C SER A 331 3.38 11.42 7.26
N MET A 332 3.57 10.29 6.57
CA MET A 332 2.68 9.14 6.66
C MET A 332 2.70 8.53 8.08
N GLY A 333 3.85 8.49 8.76
CA GLY A 333 3.95 8.09 10.17
C GLY A 333 3.16 9.01 11.11
N GLN A 334 3.10 10.31 10.83
CA GLN A 334 2.25 11.24 11.57
C GLN A 334 0.75 10.96 11.34
N ILE A 335 0.35 10.62 10.10
CA ILE A 335 -1.02 10.16 9.79
C ILE A 335 -1.34 8.84 10.51
N ALA A 336 -0.41 7.88 10.54
CA ALA A 336 -0.60 6.63 11.26
C ALA A 336 -0.81 6.87 12.77
N SER A 337 -0.02 7.77 13.35
CA SER A 337 -0.19 8.22 14.74
C SER A 337 -1.54 8.90 14.98
N LEU A 338 -2.04 9.67 14.00
CA LEU A 338 -3.37 10.28 14.04
C LEU A 338 -4.47 9.22 14.10
N TYR A 339 -4.41 8.19 13.24
CA TYR A 339 -5.36 7.07 13.24
C TYR A 339 -5.34 6.29 14.56
N ARG A 340 -4.15 5.96 15.09
CA ARG A 340 -4.05 5.27 16.40
C ARG A 340 -4.61 6.10 17.54
N GLY A 341 -4.31 7.40 17.54
CA GLY A 341 -4.86 8.33 18.52
C GLY A 341 -6.39 8.35 18.45
N PHE A 342 -6.95 8.46 17.25
CA PHE A 342 -8.40 8.45 17.03
C PHE A 342 -9.02 7.18 17.60
N ASN A 343 -8.52 6.00 17.19
CA ASN A 343 -9.06 4.73 17.67
C ASN A 343 -8.92 4.56 19.19
N THR A 344 -7.82 5.03 19.78
CA THR A 344 -7.60 4.97 21.23
C THR A 344 -8.57 5.84 22.01
N GLU A 345 -8.79 7.08 21.58
CA GLU A 345 -9.75 7.98 22.24
C GLU A 345 -11.19 7.55 21.96
N TYR A 346 -11.52 7.21 20.72
CA TYR A 346 -12.85 6.74 20.30
C TYR A 346 -13.30 5.52 21.10
N ASN A 347 -12.42 4.54 21.32
CA ASN A 347 -12.74 3.32 22.06
C ASN A 347 -12.88 3.54 23.58
N LYS A 348 -12.40 4.67 24.13
CA LYS A 348 -12.59 5.01 25.55
C LYS A 348 -13.96 5.63 25.82
N GLU A 349 -14.53 6.28 24.81
CA GLU A 349 -15.82 6.96 24.95
C GLU A 349 -17.00 5.98 24.91
N THR A 350 -17.96 6.20 25.79
CA THR A 350 -19.14 5.34 25.97
C THR A 350 -20.37 5.82 25.22
N THR A 351 -20.46 7.12 24.91
CA THR A 351 -21.62 7.69 24.19
C THR A 351 -21.27 8.04 22.75
N THR A 352 -22.25 7.93 21.85
CA THR A 352 -22.09 8.28 20.43
C THR A 352 -21.71 9.75 20.25
N TYR A 353 -22.29 10.65 21.05
CA TYR A 353 -21.95 12.07 20.97
C TYR A 353 -20.51 12.37 21.41
N ALA A 354 -20.00 11.75 22.48
CA ALA A 354 -18.61 11.92 22.88
C ALA A 354 -17.64 11.42 21.80
N ARG A 355 -17.94 10.27 21.16
CA ARG A 355 -17.19 9.76 20.00
C ARG A 355 -17.23 10.72 18.81
N PHE A 356 -18.35 11.40 18.59
CA PHE A 356 -18.46 12.42 17.55
C PHE A 356 -17.54 13.62 17.81
N LEU A 357 -17.42 14.06 19.07
CA LEU A 357 -16.44 15.08 19.46
C LEU A 357 -15.00 14.62 19.21
N VAL A 358 -14.68 13.34 19.45
CA VAL A 358 -13.39 12.76 19.08
C VAL A 358 -13.18 12.85 17.56
N ALA A 359 -14.17 12.49 16.75
CA ALA A 359 -14.08 12.62 15.30
C ALA A 359 -13.83 14.07 14.84
N GLN A 360 -14.49 15.06 15.45
CA GLN A 360 -14.24 16.48 15.20
C GLN A 360 -12.79 16.87 15.52
N LYS A 361 -12.30 16.50 16.70
CA LYS A 361 -10.92 16.77 17.13
C LYS A 361 -9.89 16.19 16.15
N TYR A 362 -10.05 14.94 15.73
CA TYR A 362 -9.12 14.29 14.81
C TYR A 362 -9.27 14.76 13.35
N GLY A 363 -10.49 15.15 12.95
CA GLY A 363 -10.74 15.81 11.67
C GLY A 363 -10.02 17.15 11.53
N GLN A 364 -10.01 17.97 12.60
CA GLN A 364 -9.25 19.23 12.62
C GLN A 364 -7.74 18.99 12.55
N LYS A 365 -7.22 18.04 13.35
CA LYS A 365 -5.80 17.66 13.33
C LYS A 365 -5.34 17.14 11.97
N ALA A 366 -6.21 16.44 11.23
CA ALA A 366 -5.90 15.99 9.87
C ALA A 366 -5.66 17.17 8.90
N GLY A 367 -6.36 18.28 9.11
CA GLY A 367 -6.23 19.48 8.28
C GLY A 367 -4.91 20.23 8.46
N THR A 368 -4.26 20.09 9.61
CA THR A 368 -3.01 20.79 9.98
C THR A 368 -1.78 19.89 9.98
N ILE A 369 -1.94 18.61 9.61
CA ILE A 369 -0.88 17.60 9.72
C ILE A 369 0.36 17.92 8.87
N LEU A 370 0.20 18.72 7.81
CA LEU A 370 1.27 19.11 6.89
C LEU A 370 1.79 20.54 7.14
N ASP A 371 1.41 21.21 8.24
CA ASP A 371 1.84 22.59 8.54
C ASP A 371 3.36 22.72 8.64
N SER A 372 4.02 21.67 9.14
CA SER A 372 5.49 21.60 9.25
C SER A 372 6.20 21.26 7.93
N MET A 373 5.46 20.92 6.87
CA MET A 373 5.96 20.38 5.60
C MET A 373 5.30 21.08 4.40
N PRO A 374 5.52 22.39 4.22
CA PRO A 374 4.82 23.21 3.23
C PRO A 374 4.96 22.71 1.79
N GLU A 375 6.09 22.07 1.44
CA GLU A 375 6.33 21.50 0.11
C GLU A 375 5.44 20.29 -0.22
N HIS A 376 4.86 19.64 0.79
CA HIS A 376 3.92 18.52 0.64
C HIS A 376 2.45 18.92 0.79
N GLN A 377 2.15 20.18 1.12
CA GLN A 377 0.77 20.63 1.22
C GLN A 377 0.06 20.62 -0.14
N PRO A 378 -1.17 20.07 -0.22
CA PRO A 378 -2.04 20.22 -1.38
C PRO A 378 -2.17 21.68 -1.83
N ARG A 379 -2.12 21.89 -3.14
CA ARG A 379 -2.23 23.22 -3.76
C ARG A 379 -3.53 23.27 -4.58
N PRO A 380 -4.49 24.18 -4.28
CA PRO A 380 -5.82 24.17 -4.89
C PRO A 380 -5.86 24.19 -6.42
N PHE A 381 -4.86 24.82 -7.05
CA PHE A 381 -4.76 24.99 -8.51
C PHE A 381 -3.50 24.37 -9.11
N GLU A 382 -2.93 23.37 -8.43
CA GLU A 382 -1.79 22.65 -8.99
C GLU A 382 -2.20 21.92 -10.27
N GLN A 383 -1.42 22.16 -11.33
CA GLN A 383 -1.56 21.48 -12.61
C GLN A 383 -0.59 20.32 -12.64
N TYR A 384 -1.10 19.13 -12.95
CA TYR A 384 -0.28 17.96 -13.15
C TYR A 384 -0.04 17.76 -14.64
N HIS A 385 1.22 17.66 -15.03
CA HIS A 385 1.58 17.44 -16.43
C HIS A 385 1.40 15.96 -16.79
N PRO A 386 0.73 15.61 -17.89
CA PRO A 386 0.51 14.22 -18.28
C PRO A 386 1.80 13.41 -18.50
N ILE A 387 2.89 14.09 -18.84
CA ILE A 387 4.22 13.52 -19.04
C ILE A 387 5.08 13.87 -17.83
N VAL A 388 5.61 12.85 -17.16
CA VAL A 388 6.54 13.01 -16.04
C VAL A 388 7.92 12.61 -16.52
N ALA A 389 8.85 13.57 -16.53
CA ALA A 389 10.24 13.29 -16.86
C ALA A 389 10.89 12.48 -15.73
N THR A 390 11.07 11.18 -15.95
CA THR A 390 11.79 10.24 -15.08
C THR A 390 13.32 10.32 -15.26
N GLY A 391 13.80 11.22 -16.13
CA GLY A 391 15.21 11.61 -16.35
C GLY A 391 15.84 12.33 -15.14
N GLU A 392 17.13 12.68 -15.18
CA GLU A 392 17.99 13.03 -14.02
C GLU A 392 17.38 14.01 -12.98
N ALA A 393 16.50 14.92 -13.38
CA ALA A 393 15.87 15.92 -12.51
C ALA A 393 14.46 15.54 -11.98
N PHE A 394 14.20 14.25 -11.71
CA PHE A 394 12.88 13.82 -11.23
C PHE A 394 12.52 14.44 -9.87
N ASP A 395 11.37 15.09 -9.80
CA ASP A 395 10.81 15.68 -8.59
C ASP A 395 9.53 14.94 -8.17
N TYR A 396 9.59 14.24 -7.03
CA TYR A 396 8.45 13.50 -6.50
C TYR A 396 7.43 14.39 -5.76
N ARG A 397 7.75 15.64 -5.43
CA ARG A 397 6.91 16.49 -4.57
C ARG A 397 5.51 16.73 -5.16
N PRO A 398 5.31 17.00 -6.47
CA PRO A 398 3.97 17.09 -7.06
C PRO A 398 3.17 15.79 -6.89
N TRP A 399 3.83 14.63 -6.96
CA TRP A 399 3.18 13.34 -6.74
C TRP A 399 2.76 13.18 -5.28
N SER A 400 3.66 13.50 -4.35
CA SER A 400 3.36 13.50 -2.92
C SER A 400 2.16 14.42 -2.59
N ARG A 401 2.14 15.65 -3.13
CA ARG A 401 1.00 16.59 -2.98
C ARG A 401 -0.30 16.04 -3.55
N PHE A 402 -0.25 15.38 -4.71
CA PHE A 402 -1.42 14.72 -5.28
C PHE A 402 -1.97 13.62 -4.36
N LEU A 403 -1.09 12.77 -3.80
CA LEU A 403 -1.48 11.74 -2.86
C LEU A 403 -2.12 12.35 -1.60
N TYR A 404 -1.55 13.43 -1.05
CA TYR A 404 -2.15 14.13 0.10
C TYR A 404 -3.48 14.82 -0.22
N SER A 405 -3.64 15.33 -1.44
CA SER A 405 -4.89 15.92 -1.91
C SER A 405 -6.03 14.91 -1.92
N SER A 406 -5.72 13.61 -2.07
CA SER A 406 -6.69 12.52 -1.93
C SER A 406 -6.78 11.97 -0.51
N LEU A 407 -5.65 11.88 0.20
CA LEU A 407 -5.55 11.27 1.54
C LEU A 407 -6.24 12.12 2.62
N ILE A 408 -6.07 13.43 2.63
CA ILE A 408 -6.65 14.29 3.68
C ILE A 408 -8.19 14.23 3.67
N PRO A 409 -8.87 14.36 2.51
CA PRO A 409 -10.31 14.11 2.44
C PRO A 409 -10.67 12.68 2.86
N GLN A 410 -9.86 11.68 2.50
CA GLN A 410 -10.07 10.30 2.94
C GLN A 410 -9.99 10.14 4.47
N CYS A 411 -9.07 10.82 5.16
CA CYS A 411 -9.02 10.84 6.61
C CYS A 411 -10.31 11.43 7.21
N ARG A 412 -10.84 12.51 6.63
CA ARG A 412 -12.12 13.08 7.08
C ARG A 412 -13.28 12.10 6.91
N ILE A 413 -13.37 11.43 5.76
CA ILE A 413 -14.36 10.35 5.57
C ILE A 413 -14.15 9.30 6.66
N HIS A 414 -12.92 8.82 6.87
CA HIS A 414 -12.64 7.78 7.86
C HIS A 414 -13.13 8.13 9.28
N PHE A 415 -12.87 9.34 9.76
CA PHE A 415 -13.25 9.73 11.12
C PHE A 415 -14.76 9.95 11.29
N PHE A 416 -15.44 10.46 10.26
CA PHE A 416 -16.84 10.86 10.36
C PHE A 416 -17.85 9.82 9.85
N ARG A 417 -17.40 8.83 9.07
CA ARG A 417 -18.30 7.83 8.43
C ARG A 417 -19.14 7.05 9.44
N TRP A 418 -18.64 6.82 10.65
CA TRP A 418 -19.36 6.14 11.74
C TRP A 418 -20.66 6.81 12.14
N PHE A 419 -20.77 8.11 11.87
CA PHE A 419 -21.92 8.93 12.23
C PHE A 419 -22.88 9.14 11.06
N LEU A 420 -22.64 8.55 9.88
CA LEU A 420 -23.55 8.70 8.74
C LEU A 420 -24.93 8.12 9.02
N ARG A 421 -25.01 6.89 9.55
CA ARG A 421 -26.29 6.26 9.89
C ARG A 421 -27.11 7.09 10.90
N PRO A 422 -26.58 7.49 12.07
CA PRO A 422 -27.35 8.31 13.00
C PRO A 422 -27.66 9.72 12.44
N ALA A 423 -26.82 10.30 11.59
CA ALA A 423 -27.04 11.62 10.98
C ALA A 423 -28.24 11.71 10.01
N TYR A 424 -28.86 10.60 9.63
CA TYR A 424 -30.12 10.62 8.87
C TYR A 424 -31.36 10.78 9.74
N GLY A 425 -31.27 10.45 11.04
CA GLY A 425 -32.39 10.56 11.99
C GLY A 425 -32.16 11.56 13.12
N ASP A 426 -30.91 11.98 13.37
CA ASP A 426 -30.53 12.86 14.47
C ASP A 426 -29.65 14.02 13.98
N ASP A 427 -30.16 15.24 14.18
CA ASP A 427 -29.53 16.48 13.73
C ASP A 427 -28.21 16.80 14.45
N ARG A 428 -27.95 16.21 15.62
CA ARG A 428 -26.66 16.35 16.32
C ARG A 428 -25.49 15.89 15.47
N PHE A 429 -25.71 14.92 14.57
CA PHE A 429 -24.67 14.34 13.72
C PHE A 429 -24.72 14.85 12.27
N ARG A 430 -25.60 15.80 11.95
CA ARG A 430 -25.80 16.33 10.58
C ARG A 430 -24.50 16.81 9.93
N GLU A 431 -23.57 17.33 10.73
CA GLU A 431 -22.27 17.77 10.24
C GLU A 431 -21.44 16.62 9.64
N ALA A 432 -21.55 15.39 10.16
CA ALA A 432 -20.84 14.23 9.61
C ALA A 432 -21.19 13.99 8.13
N ARG A 433 -22.48 14.10 7.77
CA ARG A 433 -22.94 14.00 6.37
C ARG A 433 -22.30 15.07 5.49
N LYS A 434 -22.31 16.33 5.96
CA LYS A 434 -21.71 17.45 5.23
C LYS A 434 -20.22 17.25 4.98
N ILE A 435 -19.47 16.85 6.02
CA ILE A 435 -18.03 16.62 5.93
C ILE A 435 -17.70 15.47 4.98
N CYS A 436 -18.38 14.33 5.12
CA CYS A 436 -18.15 13.16 4.27
C CYS A 436 -18.50 13.43 2.80
N LEU A 437 -19.60 14.13 2.52
CA LEU A 437 -19.98 14.52 1.15
C LEU A 437 -18.98 15.49 0.54
N GLN A 438 -18.60 16.53 1.29
CA GLN A 438 -17.64 17.52 0.82
C GLN A 438 -16.28 16.86 0.51
N ALA A 439 -15.79 16.00 1.40
CA ALA A 439 -14.57 15.24 1.19
C ALA A 439 -14.66 14.29 -0.01
N SER A 440 -15.83 13.67 -0.25
CA SER A 440 -16.03 12.79 -1.39
C SER A 440 -15.97 13.55 -2.72
N ARG A 441 -16.59 14.74 -2.77
CA ARG A 441 -16.55 15.63 -3.93
C ARG A 441 -15.14 16.13 -4.22
N GLU A 442 -14.36 16.48 -3.20
CA GLU A 442 -12.96 16.87 -3.37
C GLU A 442 -12.13 15.74 -4.02
N ILE A 443 -12.33 14.48 -3.62
CA ILE A 443 -11.65 13.33 -4.23
C ILE A 443 -12.05 13.15 -5.69
N ILE A 444 -13.34 13.25 -6.02
CA ILE A 444 -13.82 13.09 -7.41
C ILE A 444 -13.34 14.26 -8.28
N GLU A 445 -13.41 15.50 -7.79
CA GLU A 445 -12.93 16.68 -8.51
C GLU A 445 -11.44 16.57 -8.80
N LEU A 446 -10.63 16.14 -7.83
CA LEU A 446 -9.21 15.89 -8.03
C LEU A 446 -8.96 14.87 -9.15
N ARG A 447 -9.79 13.83 -9.24
CA ARG A 447 -9.69 12.79 -10.27
C ARG A 447 -10.18 13.22 -11.66
N CYS A 448 -11.00 14.27 -11.76
CA CYS A 448 -11.40 14.86 -13.02
C CYS A 448 -10.26 15.66 -13.69
N ARG A 449 -9.22 16.03 -12.93
CA ARG A 449 -8.07 16.78 -13.46
C ARG A 449 -7.17 15.85 -14.29
N PRO A 450 -6.51 16.36 -15.34
CA PRO A 450 -5.50 15.59 -16.05
C PRO A 450 -4.35 15.27 -15.09
N ILE A 451 -4.06 13.98 -14.92
CA ILE A 451 -2.98 13.50 -14.06
C ILE A 451 -2.09 12.49 -14.82
N PRO A 452 -0.79 12.44 -14.50
CA PRO A 452 0.13 11.48 -15.10
C PRO A 452 -0.40 10.04 -14.98
N PRO A 453 -0.18 9.19 -16.01
CA PRO A 453 -0.49 7.76 -15.92
C PRO A 453 0.17 7.08 -14.70
N LEU A 454 1.40 7.51 -14.36
CA LEU A 454 2.13 7.06 -13.17
C LEU A 454 1.33 7.23 -11.88
N TYR A 455 0.61 8.35 -11.72
CA TYR A 455 -0.14 8.63 -10.49
C TYR A 455 -1.38 7.74 -10.40
N GLN A 456 -2.00 7.43 -11.55
CA GLN A 456 -3.18 6.55 -11.64
C GLN A 456 -2.87 5.10 -11.25
N LYS A 457 -1.62 4.66 -11.37
CA LYS A 457 -1.17 3.32 -11.02
C LYS A 457 -1.18 3.05 -9.50
N ASN A 458 -1.21 4.10 -8.67
CA ASN A 458 -1.31 3.96 -7.22
C ASN A 458 -2.67 3.38 -6.84
N TRP A 459 -2.67 2.24 -6.18
CA TRP A 459 -3.90 1.55 -5.81
C TRP A 459 -4.82 2.39 -4.91
N HIS A 460 -4.24 3.17 -3.99
CA HIS A 460 -4.98 4.06 -3.08
C HIS A 460 -5.84 5.08 -3.83
N VAL A 461 -5.36 5.57 -4.98
CA VAL A 461 -6.08 6.58 -5.78
C VAL A 461 -7.40 6.00 -6.28
N SER A 462 -7.40 4.73 -6.70
CA SER A 462 -8.60 4.01 -7.11
C SER A 462 -9.52 3.70 -5.93
N VAL A 463 -8.97 3.20 -4.82
CA VAL A 463 -9.75 2.90 -3.60
C VAL A 463 -10.44 4.14 -3.05
N ASN A 464 -9.73 5.27 -2.93
CA ASN A 464 -10.29 6.52 -2.40
C ASN A 464 -11.42 7.05 -3.28
N THR A 465 -11.33 6.85 -4.60
CA THR A 465 -12.38 7.24 -5.56
C THR A 465 -13.62 6.37 -5.39
N ILE A 466 -13.45 5.06 -5.21
CA ILE A 466 -14.55 4.13 -4.94
C ILE A 466 -15.22 4.49 -3.62
N MET A 467 -14.43 4.70 -2.56
CA MET A 467 -14.95 5.11 -1.24
C MET A 467 -15.75 6.42 -1.32
N ALA A 468 -15.24 7.44 -2.03
CA ALA A 468 -15.96 8.70 -2.24
C ALA A 468 -17.31 8.48 -2.96
N ALA A 469 -17.33 7.67 -4.02
CA ALA A 469 -18.55 7.33 -4.73
C ALA A 469 -19.53 6.54 -3.85
N THR A 470 -19.06 5.62 -3.00
CA THR A 470 -19.89 4.89 -2.03
C THR A 470 -20.53 5.82 -1.00
N VAL A 471 -19.80 6.82 -0.50
CA VAL A 471 -20.37 7.84 0.41
C VAL A 471 -21.48 8.64 -0.27
N ILE A 472 -21.27 9.07 -1.53
CA ILE A 472 -22.30 9.78 -2.30
C ILE A 472 -23.51 8.88 -2.57
N ALA A 473 -23.28 7.60 -2.88
CA ALA A 473 -24.35 6.62 -3.05
C ALA A 473 -25.16 6.40 -1.76
N THR A 474 -24.48 6.38 -0.61
CA THR A 474 -25.13 6.27 0.71
C THR A 474 -26.04 7.48 0.96
N GLU A 475 -25.58 8.69 0.62
CA GLU A 475 -26.40 9.90 0.74
C GLU A 475 -27.58 9.92 -0.24
N LEU A 476 -27.40 9.42 -1.47
CA LEU A 476 -28.48 9.27 -2.45
C LEU A 476 -29.61 8.38 -1.91
N LEU A 477 -29.27 7.27 -1.27
CA LEU A 477 -30.23 6.29 -0.76
C LEU A 477 -30.93 6.75 0.52
N HIS A 478 -30.20 7.37 1.44
CA HIS A 478 -30.71 7.63 2.79
C HIS A 478 -30.97 9.11 3.10
N GLY A 479 -30.49 10.03 2.25
CA GLY A 479 -30.50 11.46 2.53
C GLY A 479 -31.86 12.15 2.45
N GLY A 480 -32.90 11.48 1.93
CA GLY A 480 -34.26 12.01 1.84
C GLY A 480 -34.43 13.17 0.85
N HIS A 481 -33.59 13.21 -0.19
CA HIS A 481 -33.52 14.32 -1.14
C HIS A 481 -34.60 14.27 -2.23
N GLU A 482 -34.96 15.44 -2.76
CA GLU A 482 -35.78 15.57 -3.96
C GLU A 482 -35.10 14.98 -5.20
N GLU A 483 -35.91 14.57 -6.19
CA GLU A 483 -35.41 13.90 -7.39
C GLU A 483 -34.38 14.73 -8.17
N SER A 484 -34.53 16.07 -8.18
CA SER A 484 -33.58 16.99 -8.81
C SER A 484 -32.17 16.87 -8.22
N VAL A 485 -32.05 16.72 -6.89
CA VAL A 485 -30.78 16.56 -6.18
C VAL A 485 -30.25 15.13 -6.35
N LYS A 486 -31.15 14.12 -6.33
CA LYS A 486 -30.79 12.72 -6.59
C LYS A 486 -30.14 12.53 -7.96
N VAL A 487 -30.63 13.21 -9.00
CA VAL A 487 -30.01 13.22 -10.34
C VAL A 487 -28.56 13.74 -10.30
N GLY A 488 -28.29 14.75 -9.48
CA GLY A 488 -26.92 15.25 -9.23
C GLY A 488 -26.01 14.17 -8.66
N PHE A 489 -26.44 13.46 -7.61
CA PHE A 489 -25.65 12.36 -7.03
C PHE A 489 -25.42 11.21 -8.01
N ARG A 490 -26.43 10.80 -8.78
CA ARG A 490 -26.26 9.78 -9.83
C ARG A 490 -25.21 10.22 -10.86
N THR A 491 -25.17 11.50 -11.21
CA THR A 491 -24.17 12.07 -12.13
C THR A 491 -22.76 12.03 -11.53
N GLU A 492 -22.59 12.41 -10.25
CA GLU A 492 -21.31 12.33 -9.54
C GLU A 492 -20.78 10.88 -9.47
N ILE A 493 -21.66 9.90 -9.17
CA ILE A 493 -21.30 8.48 -9.12
C ILE A 493 -20.91 7.95 -10.50
N ASN A 494 -21.69 8.26 -11.54
CA ASN A 494 -21.37 7.89 -12.92
C ASN A 494 -20.04 8.49 -13.38
N THR A 495 -19.74 9.72 -12.96
CA THR A 495 -18.45 10.37 -13.23
C THR A 495 -17.30 9.57 -12.60
N ALA A 496 -17.43 9.13 -11.35
CA ALA A 496 -16.43 8.29 -10.69
C ALA A 496 -16.24 6.95 -11.40
N ILE A 497 -17.33 6.29 -11.82
CA ILE A 497 -17.26 5.04 -12.60
C ILE A 497 -16.52 5.26 -13.92
N GLU A 498 -16.81 6.35 -14.63
CA GLU A 498 -16.21 6.62 -15.92
C GLU A 498 -14.71 6.94 -15.83
N ILE A 499 -14.30 7.68 -14.78
CA ILE A 499 -12.90 7.89 -14.43
C ILE A 499 -12.18 6.55 -14.20
N LEU A 500 -12.80 5.63 -13.46
CA LEU A 500 -12.25 4.32 -13.18
C LEU A 500 -12.10 3.48 -14.45
N ARG A 501 -13.10 3.48 -15.35
CA ARG A 501 -13.05 2.76 -16.64
C ARG A 501 -11.94 3.26 -17.56
N HIS A 502 -11.71 4.56 -17.60
CA HIS A 502 -10.67 5.16 -18.43
C HIS A 502 -9.24 4.96 -17.91
N THR A 503 -9.08 4.47 -16.68
CA THR A 503 -7.77 4.23 -16.08
C THR A 503 -7.12 3.00 -16.73
N LYS A 504 -6.19 3.23 -17.67
CA LYS A 504 -5.46 2.18 -18.41
C LYS A 504 -4.42 1.47 -17.54
N THR A 505 -4.86 0.64 -16.60
CA THR A 505 -3.99 -0.12 -15.70
C THR A 505 -4.46 -1.56 -15.54
N THR A 506 -3.58 -2.47 -15.13
CA THR A 506 -3.91 -3.86 -14.80
C THR A 506 -4.41 -4.00 -13.35
N ASN A 507 -4.87 -2.91 -12.74
CA ASN A 507 -5.22 -2.88 -11.32
C ASN A 507 -6.56 -3.58 -11.06
N THR A 508 -6.53 -4.70 -10.33
CA THR A 508 -7.72 -5.51 -10.00
C THR A 508 -8.74 -4.83 -9.09
N ILE A 509 -8.37 -3.77 -8.36
CA ILE A 509 -9.29 -2.97 -7.51
C ILE A 509 -10.35 -2.28 -8.37
N ILE A 510 -9.98 -1.82 -9.55
CA ILE A 510 -10.84 -1.03 -10.44
C ILE A 510 -12.08 -1.80 -10.87
N PRO A 511 -11.99 -2.99 -11.52
CA PRO A 511 -13.18 -3.73 -11.94
C PRO A 511 -14.08 -4.13 -10.76
N ARG A 512 -13.50 -4.53 -9.62
CA ARG A 512 -14.26 -4.85 -8.40
C ARG A 512 -15.03 -3.64 -7.87
N GLY A 513 -14.39 -2.47 -7.84
CA GLY A 513 -15.02 -1.21 -7.44
C GLY A 513 -16.13 -0.75 -8.38
N ILE A 514 -15.95 -0.91 -9.70
CA ILE A 514 -16.99 -0.61 -10.68
C ILE A 514 -18.20 -1.52 -10.46
N GLU A 515 -17.98 -2.83 -10.32
CA GLU A 515 -19.05 -3.78 -10.05
C GLU A 515 -19.80 -3.42 -8.76
N LEU A 516 -19.07 -3.08 -7.71
CA LEU A 516 -19.63 -2.63 -6.43
C LEU A 516 -20.58 -1.44 -6.61
N LEU A 517 -20.13 -0.40 -7.32
CA LEU A 517 -20.91 0.83 -7.54
C LEU A 517 -22.11 0.59 -8.46
N GLN A 518 -22.01 -0.36 -9.40
CA GLN A 518 -23.11 -0.72 -10.29
C GLN A 518 -24.19 -1.57 -9.61
N ARG A 519 -23.83 -2.34 -8.58
CA ARG A 519 -24.80 -3.11 -7.77
C ARG A 519 -25.69 -2.22 -6.91
N ILE A 520 -25.24 -1.00 -6.60
CA ILE A 520 -26.05 -0.04 -5.85
C ILE A 520 -27.16 0.42 -6.79
N ASP A 521 -28.34 -0.18 -6.66
CA ASP A 521 -29.47 0.08 -7.53
C ASP A 521 -29.92 1.55 -7.42
N PHE A 522 -29.78 2.28 -8.52
CA PHE A 522 -30.13 3.69 -8.61
C PHE A 522 -31.60 3.92 -9.00
N SER A 523 -32.40 2.86 -9.19
CA SER A 523 -33.75 2.92 -9.73
C SER A 523 -34.89 3.08 -8.71
N GLY A 524 -34.54 3.34 -7.44
CA GLY A 524 -35.49 3.64 -6.35
C GLY A 524 -35.92 5.10 -6.24
#